data_AF-A0A9D7JTH8-F1
#
_entry.id   AF-A0A9D7JTH8-F1
#
_cell.length_a   1.000
_cell.length_b   1.000
_cell.length_c   1.000
_cell.angle_alpha   90.00
_cell.angle_beta   90.00
_cell.angle_gamma   90.00
#
_symmetry.space_group_name_H-M   'P 1'
#
loop_
_entity.id
_entity.type
_entity.pdbx_description
1 polymer ?
#
loop_
_entity_poly.entity_id
_entity_poly.type
_entity_poly.pdbx_seq_one_letter_code
_entity_poly.pdbx_strand_id
1 'polypeptide(L)'
;MWQLHSHAYEYCFVDHTRAHSQRRHVYHKGQNIFTVFDPSSAWAVLNIYASQVPMISVGNKVQFTPESDPQKSISGKIDFIEPYFRDGSRTLTVRVYFNNATLKLPIGTQVKSIIYAGDRAAHWLPEEAILSLGLDNIVFVRSGESFVARKIQTGIVHQHLIQILYGLDQQEAVASNAQYLVDSESFIKTDTTK
;
A
#
# COMPACT_ATOMS: atom_id res chain seq x y z
N MET A 1 -6.45 16.71 -7.32
CA MET A 1 -6.63 15.24 -7.42
C MET A 1 -5.23 14.65 -7.41
N TRP A 2 -4.76 14.21 -6.25
CA TRP A 2 -3.36 13.82 -6.04
C TRP A 2 -3.29 12.31 -5.79
N GLN A 3 -2.51 11.60 -6.60
CA GLN A 3 -2.41 10.13 -6.60
C GLN A 3 -1.47 9.65 -5.50
N LEU A 4 -1.94 8.74 -4.64
CA LEU A 4 -1.13 8.15 -3.57
C LEU A 4 -0.23 7.02 -4.12
N HIS A 5 1.05 7.02 -3.70
CA HIS A 5 2.03 6.01 -4.10
C HIS A 5 2.50 5.22 -2.87
N SER A 6 1.91 4.05 -2.59
CA SER A 6 2.40 3.19 -1.51
C SER A 6 3.69 2.47 -1.91
N HIS A 7 4.78 2.79 -1.23
CA HIS A 7 6.08 2.15 -1.44
C HIS A 7 6.20 0.91 -0.56
N ALA A 8 6.01 -0.28 -1.14
CA ALA A 8 6.25 -1.55 -0.47
C ALA A 8 7.64 -2.07 -0.86
N TYR A 9 8.67 -1.77 -0.05
CA TYR A 9 9.99 -2.33 -0.24
C TYR A 9 10.04 -3.75 0.35
N GLU A 10 9.68 -4.78 -0.42
CA GLU A 10 9.95 -6.18 -0.04
C GLU A 10 10.54 -6.96 -1.21
N TYR A 11 11.47 -7.88 -0.88
CA TYR A 11 12.14 -8.77 -1.82
C TYR A 11 11.16 -9.81 -2.32
N CYS A 12 10.88 -9.79 -3.63
CA CYS A 12 9.83 -10.61 -4.24
C CYS A 12 10.45 -11.62 -5.19
N PHE A 13 10.02 -12.87 -5.16
CA PHE A 13 10.51 -13.90 -6.08
C PHE A 13 9.51 -14.14 -7.20
N VAL A 14 10.01 -14.29 -8.43
CA VAL A 14 9.22 -14.85 -9.52
C VAL A 14 9.09 -16.35 -9.28
N ASP A 15 7.88 -16.86 -9.09
CA ASP A 15 7.64 -18.26 -8.74
C ASP A 15 6.80 -18.98 -9.80
N HIS A 16 6.85 -20.30 -9.75
CA HIS A 16 6.03 -21.21 -10.53
C HIS A 16 5.61 -22.42 -9.69
N THR A 17 4.60 -23.16 -10.13
CA THR A 17 4.21 -24.42 -9.51
C THR A 17 5.32 -25.46 -9.70
N ARG A 18 6.16 -25.66 -8.68
CA ARG A 18 7.23 -26.68 -8.68
C ARG A 18 6.67 -28.06 -8.37
N ALA A 19 6.95 -29.03 -9.25
CA ALA A 19 6.89 -30.46 -8.93
C ALA A 19 8.32 -31.04 -8.95
N HIS A 20 8.77 -31.58 -7.82
CA HIS A 20 10.10 -32.19 -7.68
C HIS A 20 10.13 -33.61 -8.30
N SER A 21 11.11 -33.88 -9.16
CA SER A 21 11.43 -35.24 -9.62
C SER A 21 12.63 -35.78 -8.82
N GLN A 22 12.41 -36.85 -8.04
CA GLN A 22 13.50 -37.59 -7.39
C GLN A 22 14.10 -38.62 -8.35
N ARG A 23 15.42 -38.61 -8.52
CA ARG A 23 16.16 -39.66 -9.24
C ARG A 23 16.14 -40.96 -8.41
N ARG A 24 15.18 -41.84 -8.68
CA ARG A 24 15.29 -43.29 -8.39
C ARG A 24 15.12 -44.05 -9.69
N HIS A 25 15.97 -45.04 -9.94
CA HIS A 25 16.04 -45.85 -11.16
C HIS A 25 14.90 -46.91 -11.28
N VAL A 26 13.74 -46.66 -10.69
CA VAL A 26 12.57 -47.54 -10.78
C VAL A 26 11.36 -46.66 -11.11
N TYR A 27 10.77 -46.88 -12.29
CA TYR A 27 9.58 -46.17 -12.74
C TYR A 27 8.37 -47.10 -12.66
N HIS A 28 7.37 -46.72 -11.86
CA HIS A 28 6.12 -47.44 -11.76
C HIS A 28 5.09 -46.90 -12.77
N LYS A 29 4.16 -47.75 -13.22
CA LYS A 29 3.06 -47.33 -14.10
C LYS A 29 2.22 -46.26 -13.38
N GLY A 30 2.14 -45.06 -13.95
CA GLY A 30 1.48 -43.89 -13.33
C GLY A 30 2.44 -42.86 -12.68
N GLN A 31 3.75 -43.11 -12.67
CA GLN A 31 4.73 -42.16 -12.17
C GLN A 31 5.01 -41.05 -13.20
N ASN A 32 4.94 -39.80 -12.76
CA ASN A 32 5.31 -38.64 -13.58
C ASN A 32 6.83 -38.62 -13.80
N ILE A 33 7.25 -38.79 -15.06
CA ILE A 33 8.66 -39.00 -15.45
C ILE A 33 9.33 -37.68 -15.87
N PHE A 34 8.55 -36.76 -16.45
CA PHE A 34 8.97 -35.42 -16.84
C PHE A 34 7.78 -34.48 -16.79
N THR A 35 8.01 -33.25 -16.33
CA THR A 35 7.00 -32.18 -16.35
C THR A 35 7.46 -31.15 -17.37
N VAL A 36 6.61 -30.87 -18.36
CA VAL A 36 6.83 -29.78 -19.32
C VAL A 36 6.34 -28.50 -18.65
N PHE A 37 7.23 -27.52 -18.52
CA PHE A 37 6.94 -26.23 -17.90
C PHE A 37 6.88 -25.14 -18.98
N ASP A 38 5.80 -24.36 -18.98
CA ASP A 38 5.66 -23.19 -19.84
C ASP A 38 5.95 -21.91 -19.04
N PRO A 39 7.10 -21.25 -19.23
CA PRO A 39 7.45 -20.01 -18.54
C PRO A 39 6.75 -18.78 -19.14
N SER A 40 5.88 -18.92 -20.15
CA SER A 40 5.21 -17.80 -20.83
C SER A 40 4.31 -17.00 -19.89
N SER A 41 3.75 -17.66 -18.88
CA SER A 41 2.92 -17.06 -17.83
C SER A 41 3.61 -17.25 -16.48
N ALA A 42 3.95 -16.14 -15.83
CA ALA A 42 4.62 -16.16 -14.53
C ALA A 42 3.86 -15.26 -13.55
N TRP A 43 4.16 -15.42 -12.26
CA TRP A 43 3.67 -14.52 -11.24
C TRP A 43 4.81 -14.07 -10.31
N ALA A 44 4.69 -12.83 -9.85
CA ALA A 44 5.49 -12.32 -8.76
C ALA A 44 4.78 -12.61 -7.44
N VAL A 45 5.54 -13.06 -6.45
CA VAL A 45 5.08 -13.26 -5.08
C VAL A 45 5.56 -12.07 -4.24
N LEU A 46 4.61 -11.27 -3.76
CA LEU A 46 4.86 -10.13 -2.89
C LEU A 46 4.46 -10.51 -1.46
N ASN A 47 5.35 -10.27 -0.51
CA ASN A 47 4.98 -10.29 0.89
C ASN A 47 4.57 -8.87 1.26
N ILE A 48 3.48 -8.72 2.02
CA ILE A 48 2.96 -7.43 2.46
C ILE A 48 2.67 -7.51 3.95
N TYR A 49 3.14 -6.54 4.72
CA TYR A 49 2.85 -6.46 6.16
C TYR A 49 1.35 -6.31 6.44
N ALA A 50 0.90 -6.93 7.54
CA ALA A 50 -0.49 -6.87 7.99
C ALA A 50 -1.04 -5.43 8.10
N SER A 51 -0.21 -4.45 8.46
CA SER A 51 -0.59 -3.03 8.59
C SER A 51 -0.92 -2.36 7.25
N GLN A 52 -0.38 -2.87 6.14
CA GLN A 52 -0.56 -2.31 4.79
C GLN A 52 -1.66 -3.01 4.00
N VAL A 53 -2.04 -4.22 4.41
CA VAL A 53 -3.10 -5.02 3.77
C VAL A 53 -4.42 -4.26 3.63
N PRO A 54 -4.88 -3.47 4.63
CA PRO A 54 -6.10 -2.70 4.48
C PRO A 54 -6.04 -1.67 3.36
N MET A 55 -4.87 -1.30 2.82
CA MET A 55 -4.73 -0.31 1.74
C MET A 55 -4.80 -0.94 0.36
N ILE A 56 -4.50 -2.24 0.25
CA ILE A 56 -4.41 -2.93 -1.04
C ILE A 56 -5.71 -3.67 -1.37
N SER A 57 -5.97 -3.86 -2.65
CA SER A 57 -7.11 -4.63 -3.14
C SER A 57 -6.77 -5.32 -4.45
N VAL A 58 -7.46 -6.41 -4.73
CA VAL A 58 -7.38 -7.07 -6.06
C VAL A 58 -7.70 -6.04 -7.15
N GLY A 59 -6.89 -6.03 -8.19
CA GLY A 59 -6.95 -5.07 -9.30
C GLY A 59 -6.07 -3.83 -9.14
N ASN A 60 -5.47 -3.58 -7.97
CA ASN A 60 -4.50 -2.49 -7.79
C ASN A 60 -3.32 -2.66 -8.75
N LYS A 61 -2.87 -1.55 -9.35
CA LYS A 61 -1.74 -1.55 -10.26
C LYS A 61 -0.46 -1.82 -9.46
N VAL A 62 0.43 -2.62 -10.02
CA VAL A 62 1.74 -2.90 -9.43
C VAL A 62 2.81 -2.68 -10.48
N GLN A 63 3.93 -2.10 -10.07
CA GLN A 63 5.10 -1.90 -10.90
C GLN A 63 6.27 -2.68 -10.31
N PHE A 64 6.86 -3.56 -11.12
CA PHE A 64 8.01 -4.38 -10.77
C PHE A 64 9.28 -3.84 -11.42
N THR A 65 10.37 -3.91 -10.68
CA THR A 65 11.72 -3.66 -11.18
C THR A 65 12.58 -4.86 -10.80
N PRO A 66 13.02 -5.67 -11.77
CA PRO A 66 13.94 -6.79 -11.51
C PRO A 66 15.27 -6.28 -10.97
N GLU A 67 15.84 -6.96 -9.98
CA GLU A 67 17.17 -6.59 -9.47
C GLU A 67 18.27 -6.83 -10.50
N SER A 68 18.06 -7.79 -11.41
CA SER A 68 18.97 -8.07 -12.52
C SER A 68 19.04 -6.96 -13.57
N ASP A 69 17.99 -6.12 -13.66
CA ASP A 69 17.90 -5.03 -14.63
C ASP A 69 17.07 -3.87 -14.06
N PRO A 70 17.71 -2.94 -13.33
CA PRO A 70 17.02 -1.82 -12.69
C PRO A 70 16.39 -0.80 -13.65
N GLN A 71 16.77 -0.82 -14.95
CA GLN A 71 16.17 0.08 -15.95
C GLN A 71 14.85 -0.46 -16.51
N LYS A 72 14.61 -1.75 -16.36
CA LYS A 72 13.40 -2.39 -16.84
C LYS A 72 12.30 -2.26 -15.78
N SER A 73 11.18 -1.67 -16.19
CA SER A 73 10.00 -1.61 -15.35
C SER A 73 8.81 -2.29 -15.99
N ILE A 74 8.15 -3.16 -15.21
CA ILE A 74 7.09 -4.04 -15.67
C ILE A 74 5.83 -3.68 -14.91
N SER A 75 4.72 -3.46 -15.61
CA SER A 75 3.43 -3.23 -14.98
C SER A 75 2.62 -4.52 -14.91
N GLY A 76 1.94 -4.72 -13.79
CA GLY A 76 0.94 -5.76 -13.59
C GLY A 76 -0.18 -5.28 -12.66
N LYS A 77 -1.02 -6.21 -12.20
CA LYS A 77 -2.09 -5.93 -11.23
C LYS A 77 -2.12 -7.00 -10.15
N ILE A 78 -2.60 -6.65 -8.96
CA ILE A 78 -2.86 -7.67 -7.94
C ILE A 78 -3.99 -8.58 -8.43
N ASP A 79 -3.71 -9.86 -8.56
CA ASP A 79 -4.71 -10.84 -8.98
C ASP A 79 -5.24 -11.66 -7.82
N PHE A 80 -4.38 -11.93 -6.83
CA PHE A 80 -4.75 -12.76 -5.69
C PHE A 80 -4.06 -12.30 -4.42
N ILE A 81 -4.81 -12.28 -3.32
CA ILE A 81 -4.32 -12.01 -1.97
C ILE A 81 -4.66 -13.26 -1.16
N GLU A 82 -3.66 -13.92 -0.58
CA GLU A 82 -3.87 -15.09 0.26
C GLU A 82 -4.68 -14.70 1.51
N PRO A 83 -5.72 -15.46 1.91
CA PRO A 83 -6.58 -15.08 3.04
C PRO A 83 -5.99 -15.43 4.41
N TYR A 84 -4.77 -15.96 4.46
CA TYR A 84 -4.08 -16.37 5.69
C TYR A 84 -2.65 -15.85 5.73
N PHE A 85 -2.14 -15.61 6.94
CA PHE A 85 -0.74 -15.27 7.16
C PHE A 85 0.13 -16.52 7.03
N ARG A 86 1.36 -16.37 6.52
CA ARG A 86 2.30 -17.49 6.50
C ARG A 86 2.80 -17.78 7.92
N ASP A 87 2.89 -19.06 8.27
CA ASP A 87 3.35 -19.49 9.59
C ASP A 87 4.72 -18.86 9.93
N GLY A 88 4.76 -18.10 11.03
CA GLY A 88 5.96 -17.42 11.52
C GLY A 88 6.24 -16.04 10.91
N SER A 89 5.47 -15.55 9.94
CA SER A 89 5.58 -14.18 9.42
C SER A 89 4.34 -13.34 9.70
N ARG A 90 4.52 -12.04 9.92
CA ARG A 90 3.42 -11.04 10.00
C ARG A 90 3.07 -10.48 8.63
N THR A 91 3.27 -11.29 7.58
CA THR A 91 3.10 -10.90 6.19
C THR A 91 2.04 -11.76 5.51
N LEU A 92 1.31 -11.13 4.62
CA LEU A 92 0.35 -11.74 3.70
C LEU A 92 0.98 -11.86 2.33
N THR A 93 0.72 -12.96 1.66
CA THR A 93 1.24 -13.22 0.32
C THR A 93 0.26 -12.73 -0.73
N VAL A 94 0.77 -11.91 -1.65
CA VAL A 94 0.03 -11.34 -2.78
C VAL A 94 0.67 -11.83 -4.07
N ARG A 95 -0.15 -12.24 -5.04
CA ARG A 95 0.31 -12.70 -6.35
C ARG A 95 -0.09 -11.72 -7.43
N VAL A 96 0.85 -11.46 -8.32
CA VAL A 96 0.65 -10.65 -9.52
C VAL A 96 1.09 -11.43 -10.72
N TYR A 97 0.15 -11.79 -11.59
CA TYR A 97 0.41 -12.46 -12.86
C TYR A 97 0.89 -11.45 -13.90
N PHE A 98 1.86 -11.88 -14.69
CA PHE A 98 2.35 -11.10 -15.82
C PHE A 98 2.76 -12.02 -16.97
N ASN A 99 2.68 -11.50 -18.19
CA ASN A 99 3.13 -12.22 -19.38
C ASN A 99 4.66 -12.16 -19.46
N ASN A 100 5.30 -13.31 -19.28
CA ASN A 100 6.74 -13.45 -19.32
C ASN A 100 7.27 -13.93 -20.68
N ALA A 101 6.41 -14.20 -21.67
CA ALA A 101 6.83 -14.56 -23.03
C ALA A 101 7.66 -13.44 -23.68
N THR A 102 7.27 -12.19 -23.47
CA THR A 102 7.99 -11.01 -23.98
C THR A 102 9.12 -10.57 -23.04
N LEU A 103 8.89 -10.70 -21.72
CA LEU A 103 9.82 -10.18 -20.73
C LEU A 103 11.03 -11.07 -20.51
N LYS A 104 10.89 -12.38 -20.76
CA LYS A 104 11.93 -13.42 -20.63
C LYS A 104 12.71 -13.31 -19.32
N LEU A 105 12.03 -12.97 -18.23
CA LEU A 105 12.62 -12.94 -16.91
C LEU A 105 12.92 -14.37 -16.44
N PRO A 106 14.14 -14.64 -15.94
CA PRO A 106 14.43 -15.89 -15.26
C PRO A 106 13.53 -16.08 -14.05
N ILE A 107 13.00 -17.30 -13.88
CA ILE A 107 12.21 -17.65 -12.70
C ILE A 107 13.14 -17.74 -11.49
N GLY A 108 12.67 -17.28 -10.33
CA GLY A 108 13.47 -17.14 -9.11
C GLY A 108 14.20 -15.79 -9.00
N THR A 109 14.09 -14.92 -10.00
CA THR A 109 14.62 -13.54 -9.93
C THR A 109 13.95 -12.76 -8.80
N GLN A 110 14.75 -12.00 -8.07
CA GLN A 110 14.26 -11.03 -7.10
C GLN A 110 13.80 -9.74 -7.79
N VAL A 111 12.66 -9.23 -7.38
CA VAL A 111 12.09 -7.97 -7.90
C VAL A 111 11.72 -7.03 -6.76
N LYS A 112 11.88 -5.74 -7.00
CA LYS A 112 11.31 -4.67 -6.17
C LYS A 112 9.96 -4.29 -6.74
N SER A 113 8.97 -4.03 -5.88
CA SER A 113 7.62 -3.70 -6.32
C SER A 113 7.12 -2.40 -5.72
N ILE A 114 6.37 -1.62 -6.49
CA ILE A 114 5.57 -0.50 -6.01
C ILE A 114 4.10 -0.85 -6.28
N ILE A 115 3.28 -0.88 -5.23
CA ILE A 115 1.85 -1.12 -5.35
C ILE A 115 1.16 0.24 -5.33
N TYR A 116 0.27 0.47 -6.28
CA TYR A 116 -0.59 1.64 -6.32
C TYR A 116 -1.92 1.27 -5.69
N ALA A 117 -2.03 1.47 -4.38
CA ALA A 117 -3.29 1.40 -3.67
C ALA A 117 -4.26 2.39 -4.32
N GLY A 118 -5.46 1.92 -4.69
CA GLY A 118 -6.44 2.76 -5.41
C GLY A 118 -6.77 4.04 -4.65
N ASP A 119 -7.11 5.10 -5.39
CA ASP A 119 -7.49 6.39 -4.82
C ASP A 119 -8.71 6.20 -3.90
N ARG A 120 -8.48 6.17 -2.59
CA ARG A 120 -9.55 6.47 -1.64
C ARG A 120 -9.74 7.97 -1.70
N ALA A 121 -10.93 8.40 -2.13
CA ALA A 121 -11.37 9.76 -1.93
C ALA A 121 -11.33 10.03 -0.43
N ALA A 122 -10.25 10.64 0.03
CA ALA A 122 -10.00 10.98 1.40
C ALA A 122 -9.32 12.35 1.39
N HIS A 123 -9.69 13.16 2.36
CA HIS A 123 -9.06 14.46 2.54
C HIS A 123 -7.70 14.23 3.19
N TRP A 124 -6.66 14.80 2.60
CA TRP A 124 -5.31 14.72 3.14
C TRP A 124 -4.93 16.10 3.59
N LEU A 125 -4.50 16.20 4.85
CA LEU A 125 -3.93 17.43 5.40
C LEU A 125 -2.46 17.20 5.76
N PRO A 126 -1.60 18.22 5.63
CA PRO A 126 -0.27 18.16 6.23
C PRO A 126 -0.37 17.87 7.72
N GLU A 127 0.59 17.13 8.26
CA GLU A 127 0.67 16.84 9.68
C GLU A 127 0.69 18.12 10.53
N GLU A 128 1.31 19.20 10.04
CA GLU A 128 1.37 20.47 10.76
C GLU A 128 0.01 21.17 10.89
N ALA A 129 -0.94 20.86 10.00
CA ALA A 129 -2.30 21.40 10.04
C ALA A 129 -3.19 20.74 11.12
N ILE A 130 -2.69 19.70 11.78
CA ILE A 130 -3.40 18.93 12.79
C ILE A 130 -2.75 19.14 14.15
N LEU A 131 -3.56 19.51 15.13
CA LEU A 131 -3.15 19.55 16.54
C LEU A 131 -3.52 18.23 17.19
N SER A 132 -2.52 17.45 17.59
CA SER A 132 -2.74 16.21 18.34
C SER A 132 -2.70 16.46 19.84
N LEU A 133 -3.83 16.23 20.53
CA LEU A 133 -3.97 16.32 21.98
C LEU A 133 -3.92 14.93 22.64
N GLY A 134 -3.18 14.00 22.04
CA GLY A 134 -3.01 12.63 22.50
C GLY A 134 -4.17 11.71 22.09
N LEU A 135 -5.35 11.88 22.68
CA LEU A 135 -6.53 11.08 22.33
C LEU A 135 -7.34 11.69 21.19
N ASP A 136 -7.27 13.01 21.05
CA ASP A 136 -8.09 13.77 20.12
C ASP A 136 -7.21 14.51 19.12
N ASN A 137 -7.63 14.49 17.86
CA ASN A 137 -7.02 15.29 16.80
C ASN A 137 -7.95 16.44 16.45
N ILE A 138 -7.39 17.64 16.39
CA ILE A 138 -8.14 18.88 16.16
C ILE A 138 -7.56 19.59 14.94
N VAL A 139 -8.43 20.16 14.12
CA VAL A 139 -8.07 21.08 13.04
C VAL A 139 -8.77 22.41 13.26
N PHE A 140 -8.19 23.47 12.73
CA PHE A 140 -8.76 24.82 12.78
C PHE A 140 -9.38 25.16 11.43
N VAL A 141 -10.71 25.16 11.39
CA VAL A 141 -11.49 25.47 10.18
C VAL A 141 -11.73 26.98 10.12
N ARG A 142 -11.50 27.59 8.96
CA ARG A 142 -11.73 29.01 8.73
C ARG A 142 -13.23 29.30 8.71
N SER A 143 -13.66 30.21 9.58
CA SER A 143 -15.02 30.74 9.62
C SER A 143 -14.94 32.28 9.51
N GLY A 144 -14.96 32.79 8.29
CA GLY A 144 -14.78 34.21 7.99
C GLY A 144 -13.33 34.67 8.22
N GLU A 145 -13.13 35.57 9.18
CA GLU A 145 -11.82 36.08 9.60
C GLU A 145 -11.25 35.35 10.83
N SER A 146 -11.99 34.40 11.39
CA SER A 146 -11.59 33.63 12.58
C SER A 146 -11.42 32.15 12.26
N PHE A 147 -10.83 31.43 13.21
CA PHE A 147 -10.68 29.98 13.15
C PHE A 147 -11.48 29.31 14.28
N VAL A 148 -12.15 28.20 13.94
CA VAL A 148 -12.90 27.38 14.89
C VAL A 148 -12.23 26.02 15.01
N ALA A 149 -11.94 25.61 16.24
CA ALA A 149 -11.40 24.30 16.53
C ALA A 149 -12.45 23.22 16.30
N ARG A 150 -12.12 22.20 15.52
CA ARG A 150 -12.99 21.06 15.25
C ARG A 150 -12.25 19.74 15.42
N LYS A 151 -12.88 18.83 16.15
CA LYS A 151 -12.38 17.46 16.31
C LYS A 151 -12.55 16.67 15.03
N ILE A 152 -11.51 15.95 14.64
CA ILE A 152 -11.48 15.10 13.45
C ILE A 152 -11.06 13.68 13.81
N GLN A 153 -11.44 12.75 12.94
CA GLN A 153 -10.89 11.39 12.97
C GLN A 153 -9.89 11.25 11.84
N THR A 154 -8.67 10.90 12.21
CA THR A 154 -7.57 10.66 11.27
C THR A 154 -7.43 9.16 10.99
N GLY A 155 -6.82 8.86 9.85
CA GLY A 155 -6.51 7.51 9.42
C GLY A 155 -5.02 7.38 9.16
N ILE A 156 -4.71 7.02 7.93
CA ILE A 156 -3.37 6.66 7.50
C ILE A 156 -2.47 7.90 7.45
N VAL A 157 -1.22 7.76 7.87
CA VAL A 157 -0.16 8.76 7.69
C VAL A 157 0.75 8.33 6.54
N HIS A 158 1.03 9.23 5.60
CA HIS A 158 1.86 8.97 4.43
C HIS A 158 2.62 10.23 4.00
N GLN A 159 3.96 10.19 4.01
CA GLN A 159 4.82 11.29 3.53
C GLN A 159 4.47 12.67 4.11
N HIS A 160 4.21 12.74 5.43
CA HIS A 160 3.77 13.95 6.17
C HIS A 160 2.34 14.41 5.87
N LEU A 161 1.57 13.61 5.14
CA LEU A 161 0.14 13.81 4.97
C LEU A 161 -0.63 12.84 5.86
N ILE A 162 -1.64 13.34 6.53
CA ILE A 162 -2.56 12.55 7.36
C ILE A 162 -3.91 12.50 6.66
N GLN A 163 -4.43 11.29 6.51
CA GLN A 163 -5.76 11.04 5.99
C GLN A 163 -6.81 11.47 7.02
N ILE A 164 -7.81 12.22 6.59
CA ILE A 164 -8.99 12.59 7.36
C ILE A 164 -10.12 11.66 6.96
N LEU A 165 -10.65 10.92 7.95
CA LEU A 165 -11.77 10.00 7.79
C LEU A 165 -13.10 10.72 8.01
N TYR A 166 -13.19 11.55 9.06
CA TYR A 166 -14.41 12.26 9.46
C TYR A 166 -14.10 13.61 10.10
N GLY A 167 -15.09 14.52 10.05
CA GLY A 167 -15.07 15.81 10.74
C GLY A 167 -14.69 17.01 9.85
N LEU A 168 -14.48 16.79 8.55
CA LEU A 168 -14.17 17.86 7.60
C LEU A 168 -14.90 17.64 6.26
N ASP A 169 -15.49 18.69 5.71
CA ASP A 169 -16.13 18.68 4.40
C ASP A 169 -15.16 19.09 3.28
N GLN A 170 -15.47 18.69 2.04
CA GLN A 170 -14.55 18.83 0.90
C GLN A 170 -14.18 20.27 0.52
N GLN A 171 -14.95 21.26 0.97
CA GLN A 171 -14.80 22.67 0.60
C GLN A 171 -14.35 23.56 1.76
N GLU A 172 -14.08 22.97 2.94
CA GLU A 172 -13.69 23.73 4.10
C GLU A 172 -12.20 24.09 4.05
N ALA A 173 -11.88 25.37 4.26
CA ALA A 173 -10.51 25.84 4.35
C ALA A 173 -9.99 25.61 5.77
N VAL A 174 -8.86 24.92 5.89
CA VAL A 174 -8.20 24.61 7.15
C VAL A 174 -6.89 25.41 7.26
N ALA A 175 -6.52 25.80 8.48
CA ALA A 175 -5.22 26.41 8.74
C ALA A 175 -4.07 25.47 8.34
N SER A 176 -3.03 26.00 7.70
CA SER A 176 -1.85 25.22 7.30
C SER A 176 -0.98 24.79 8.48
N ASN A 177 -1.06 25.48 9.61
CA ASN A 177 -0.32 25.15 10.82
C ASN A 177 -1.20 25.40 12.06
N ALA A 178 -1.58 24.32 12.75
CA ALA A 178 -2.46 24.39 13.90
C ALA A 178 -1.74 24.90 15.17
N GLN A 179 -0.47 24.55 15.34
CA GLN A 179 0.32 24.98 16.51
C GLN A 179 0.49 26.50 16.55
N TYR A 180 0.73 27.12 15.39
CA TYR A 180 0.88 28.57 15.30
C TYR A 180 -0.38 29.33 15.74
N LEU A 181 -1.58 28.78 15.47
CA LEU A 181 -2.84 29.39 15.91
C LEU A 181 -3.04 29.27 17.42
N VAL A 182 -2.57 28.19 18.04
CA VAL A 182 -2.63 28.02 19.50
C VAL A 182 -1.69 29.00 20.19
N ASP A 183 -0.49 29.18 19.67
CA ASP A 183 0.50 30.11 20.23
C ASP A 183 0.12 31.59 19.97
N SER A 184 -0.76 31.85 18.99
CA SER A 184 -1.29 33.17 18.66
C SER A 184 -2.64 33.40 19.35
N GLU A 185 -2.62 33.91 20.58
CA GLU A 185 -3.81 34.15 21.42
C GLU A 185 -4.96 34.96 20.76
N SER A 186 -4.71 35.61 19.62
CA SER A 186 -5.65 36.53 18.96
C SER A 186 -6.72 35.88 18.06
N PHE A 187 -6.67 34.57 17.75
CA PHE A 187 -7.51 34.00 16.68
C PHE A 187 -8.47 32.86 17.07
N ILE A 188 -8.44 32.38 18.32
CA ILE A 188 -9.23 31.22 18.75
C ILE A 188 -10.52 31.64 19.45
N LYS A 189 -11.66 31.15 18.96
CA LYS A 189 -12.93 31.12 19.71
C LYS A 189 -13.15 29.70 20.23
N THR A 190 -13.29 29.55 21.54
CA THR A 190 -13.65 28.27 22.17
C THR A 190 -15.17 28.17 22.31
N ASP A 191 -15.81 27.32 21.51
CA ASP A 191 -17.21 26.96 21.76
C ASP A 191 -17.27 25.98 22.94
N THR A 192 -17.35 26.54 24.15
CA THR A 192 -17.60 25.76 25.37
C THR A 192 -19.11 25.60 25.52
N THR A 193 -19.69 24.58 24.90
CA THR A 193 -21.09 24.22 25.18
C THR A 193 -21.15 23.48 26.52
N LYS A 194 -21.86 24.09 27.47
CA LYS A 194 -22.07 23.62 28.85
C LYS A 194 -23.25 22.65 28.94
#